data_AF-A0A5E5QP30-F1
#
_entry.id   AF-A0A5E5QP30-F1
#
_cell.length_a   1.000
_cell.length_b   1.000
_cell.length_c   1.000
_cell.angle_alpha   90.00
_cell.angle_beta   90.00
_cell.angle_gamma   90.00
#
_symmetry.space_group_name_H-M   'P 1'
#
loop_
_entity.id
_entity.type
_entity.pdbx_description
1 polymer ?
#
loop_
_entity_poly.entity_id
_entity_poly.type
_entity_poly.pdbx_seq_one_letter_code
_entity_poly.pdbx_strand_id
1 'polypeptide(L)'
;MTKKQALPVITEIPDDEQEKFDKLIKSCRSKYIRTSQEIVDKVFKEQPVFLQNIKNQEVSQSISGLRELVWNEYLKDEVKFNVILMQELHATLKTPKYILELLIDEKITELNEKELLKEVRSLCGEYAGRIFPYIYKISLSNTNSRRSRAGKTFESIIYKIYGILEYDFDSQSKVGRKIFTKLGLGKKVDSILPNISCYEQRRNKTIIGTMKTSLRERWQEVAEEIERTKIPEIHLLTVDEDISKNKAQEMANHNIIVVAYDWVANSESLTSMKNIISFEDYLFEEIPSILKFWGEK
;
A
#
# COMPACT_ATOMS: atom_id res chain seq x y z
N MET A 1 -40.17 5.94 -33.87
CA MET A 1 -40.97 6.58 -32.79
C MET A 1 -40.11 7.66 -32.15
N THR A 2 -40.47 8.91 -32.40
CA THR A 2 -39.78 10.12 -31.96
C THR A 2 -40.31 10.56 -30.60
N LYS A 3 -39.61 10.18 -29.53
CA LYS A 3 -39.44 11.02 -28.35
C LYS A 3 -37.93 11.10 -28.15
N LYS A 4 -37.32 12.26 -28.43
CA LYS A 4 -36.02 12.60 -27.86
C LYS A 4 -36.22 12.64 -26.35
N GLN A 5 -36.14 11.49 -25.68
CA GLN A 5 -36.04 11.46 -24.22
C GLN A 5 -34.83 12.32 -23.89
N ALA A 6 -35.05 13.33 -23.05
CA ALA A 6 -33.96 14.18 -22.60
C ALA A 6 -32.90 13.27 -21.96
N LEU A 7 -31.68 13.34 -22.47
CA LEU A 7 -30.59 12.53 -21.94
C LEU A 7 -30.45 12.85 -20.44
N PRO A 8 -30.47 11.84 -19.55
CA PRO A 8 -30.48 12.07 -18.12
C PRO A 8 -29.20 12.80 -17.71
N VAL A 9 -29.36 13.79 -16.84
CA VAL A 9 -28.26 14.47 -16.15
C VAL A 9 -28.28 13.95 -14.72
N ILE A 10 -27.23 13.20 -14.36
CA ILE A 10 -27.06 12.71 -13.00
C ILE A 10 -25.94 13.52 -12.33
N THR A 11 -26.21 14.00 -11.12
CA THR A 11 -25.22 14.68 -10.28
C THR A 11 -24.65 13.74 -9.22
N GLU A 12 -25.37 12.68 -8.90
CA GLU A 12 -25.03 11.68 -7.89
C GLU A 12 -25.43 10.28 -8.35
N ILE A 13 -24.87 9.25 -7.70
CA ILE A 13 -25.22 7.85 -7.95
C ILE A 13 -26.55 7.55 -7.24
N PRO A 14 -27.55 6.96 -7.91
CA PRO A 14 -28.81 6.60 -7.26
C PRO A 14 -28.60 5.66 -6.08
N ASP A 15 -29.37 5.88 -5.01
CA ASP A 15 -29.23 5.13 -3.75
C ASP A 15 -29.44 3.62 -3.91
N ASP A 16 -30.33 3.20 -4.82
CA ASP A 16 -30.59 1.78 -5.10
C ASP A 16 -29.45 1.08 -5.87
N GLU A 17 -28.46 1.83 -6.36
CA GLU A 17 -27.30 1.32 -7.11
C GLU A 17 -26.01 1.34 -6.29
N GLN A 18 -25.93 2.14 -5.22
CA GLN A 18 -24.70 2.33 -4.45
C GLN A 18 -24.09 1.02 -3.93
N GLU A 19 -24.89 0.19 -3.27
CA GLU A 19 -24.44 -1.08 -2.68
C GLU A 19 -23.99 -2.08 -3.76
N LYS A 20 -24.73 -2.16 -4.87
CA LYS A 20 -24.39 -3.03 -6.00
C LYS A 20 -23.08 -2.59 -6.63
N PHE A 21 -22.88 -1.28 -6.76
CA PHE A 21 -21.65 -0.74 -7.31
C PHE A 21 -20.45 -1.00 -6.40
N ASP A 22 -20.59 -0.85 -5.09
CA ASP A 22 -19.52 -1.17 -4.14
C ASP A 22 -19.13 -2.66 -4.18
N LYS A 23 -20.12 -3.55 -4.30
CA LYS A 23 -19.89 -4.98 -4.51
C LYS A 23 -19.17 -5.25 -5.83
N LEU A 24 -19.55 -4.59 -6.92
CA LEU A 24 -18.90 -4.72 -8.22
C LEU A 24 -17.42 -4.28 -8.14
N ILE A 25 -17.15 -3.10 -7.60
CA ILE A 25 -15.78 -2.59 -7.42
C ILE A 25 -14.94 -3.59 -6.62
N LYS A 26 -15.46 -4.08 -5.49
CA LYS A 26 -14.76 -5.03 -4.63
C LYS A 26 -14.46 -6.35 -5.34
N SER A 27 -15.45 -6.91 -6.04
CA SER A 27 -15.33 -8.15 -6.79
C SER A 27 -14.26 -8.03 -7.89
N CYS A 28 -14.39 -7.02 -8.76
CA CYS A 28 -13.42 -6.76 -9.82
C CYS A 28 -12.01 -6.55 -9.25
N ARG A 29 -11.87 -5.81 -8.14
CA ARG A 29 -10.57 -5.54 -7.53
C ARG A 29 -9.89 -6.82 -7.05
N SER A 30 -10.63 -7.69 -6.37
CA SER A 30 -10.10 -8.98 -5.90
C SER A 30 -9.66 -9.92 -7.02
N LYS A 31 -10.28 -9.82 -8.20
CA LYS A 31 -9.99 -10.68 -9.35
C LYS A 31 -8.84 -10.17 -10.21
N TYR A 32 -8.69 -8.85 -10.35
CA TYR A 32 -7.80 -8.25 -11.35
C TYR A 32 -6.62 -7.47 -10.77
N ILE A 33 -6.58 -7.26 -9.45
CA ILE A 33 -5.43 -6.66 -8.78
C ILE A 33 -4.77 -7.70 -7.88
N ARG A 34 -3.53 -8.07 -8.19
CA ARG A 34 -2.72 -8.96 -7.35
C ARG A 34 -2.47 -8.35 -5.98
N THR A 35 -2.23 -9.18 -4.97
CA THR A 35 -1.79 -8.71 -3.65
C THR A 35 -0.44 -8.01 -3.71
N SER A 36 -0.13 -7.17 -2.71
CA SER A 36 1.20 -6.53 -2.64
C SER A 36 2.32 -7.56 -2.60
N GLN A 37 2.12 -8.67 -1.87
CA GLN A 37 3.10 -9.75 -1.76
C GLN A 37 3.39 -10.42 -3.11
N GLU A 38 2.35 -10.78 -3.87
CA GLU A 38 2.52 -11.39 -5.20
C GLU A 38 3.29 -10.50 -6.17
N ILE A 39 3.06 -9.19 -6.13
CA ILE A 39 3.80 -8.24 -6.98
C ILE A 39 5.25 -8.11 -6.53
N VAL A 40 5.49 -8.00 -5.21
CA VAL A 40 6.86 -7.97 -4.65
C VAL A 40 7.63 -9.23 -5.05
N ASP A 41 7.05 -10.41 -4.86
CA ASP A 41 7.68 -11.68 -5.22
C ASP A 41 7.98 -11.79 -6.71
N LYS A 42 7.08 -11.30 -7.57
CA LYS A 42 7.32 -11.21 -9.02
C LYS A 42 8.52 -10.31 -9.33
N VAL A 43 8.56 -9.09 -8.79
CA VAL A 43 9.64 -8.13 -9.07
C VAL A 43 10.99 -8.66 -8.60
N PHE A 44 11.05 -9.26 -7.40
CA PHE A 44 12.28 -9.90 -6.91
C PHE A 44 12.75 -11.04 -7.83
N LYS A 45 11.83 -11.85 -8.36
CA LYS A 45 12.17 -12.94 -9.28
C LYS A 45 12.72 -12.41 -10.61
N GLU A 46 12.18 -11.30 -11.11
CA GLU A 46 12.60 -10.68 -12.37
C GLU A 46 13.87 -9.83 -12.24
N GLN A 47 14.19 -9.38 -11.03
CA GLN A 47 15.30 -8.46 -10.75
C GLN A 47 16.22 -9.03 -9.66
N PRO A 48 17.02 -10.08 -9.98
CA PRO A 48 17.90 -10.73 -9.01
C PRO A 48 19.00 -9.81 -8.48
N VAL A 49 19.27 -8.68 -9.14
CA VAL A 49 20.23 -7.66 -8.66
C VAL A 49 19.90 -7.18 -7.25
N PHE A 50 18.61 -6.99 -6.91
CA PHE A 50 18.24 -6.54 -5.57
C PHE A 50 18.57 -7.57 -4.49
N LEU A 51 18.50 -8.86 -4.80
CA LEU A 51 18.95 -9.91 -3.89
C LEU A 51 20.44 -9.78 -3.59
N GLN A 52 21.25 -9.52 -4.62
CA GLN A 52 22.69 -9.33 -4.45
C GLN A 52 23.01 -8.05 -3.68
N ASN A 53 22.33 -6.95 -3.98
CA ASN A 53 22.50 -5.68 -3.30
C ASN A 53 22.16 -5.78 -1.81
N ILE A 54 21.06 -6.45 -1.45
CA ILE A 54 20.72 -6.72 -0.05
C ILE A 54 21.84 -7.50 0.64
N LYS A 55 22.40 -8.55 0.00
CA LYS A 55 23.53 -9.31 0.57
C LYS A 55 24.82 -8.49 0.69
N ASN A 56 24.98 -7.49 -0.16
CA ASN A 56 26.09 -6.54 -0.13
C ASN A 56 25.83 -5.34 0.80
N GLN A 57 24.75 -5.37 1.60
CA GLN A 57 24.35 -4.29 2.52
C GLN A 57 23.95 -2.97 1.83
N GLU A 58 23.54 -3.01 0.56
CA GLU A 58 22.99 -1.86 -0.16
C GLU A 58 21.44 -1.85 -0.08
N VAL A 59 20.91 -1.81 1.14
CA VAL A 59 19.48 -2.06 1.38
C VAL A 59 18.63 -0.85 1.05
N SER A 60 19.07 0.35 1.39
CA SER A 60 18.34 1.59 1.18
C SER A 60 18.08 1.84 -0.32
N GLN A 61 19.11 1.67 -1.16
CA GLN A 61 18.97 1.73 -2.61
C GLN A 61 18.03 0.63 -3.12
N SER A 62 18.15 -0.57 -2.56
CA SER A 62 17.30 -1.70 -2.95
C SER A 62 15.82 -1.46 -2.63
N ILE A 63 15.49 -1.00 -1.42
CA ILE A 63 14.12 -0.67 -1.01
C ILE A 63 13.55 0.42 -1.92
N SER A 64 14.32 1.48 -2.20
CA SER A 64 13.88 2.57 -3.08
C SER A 64 13.55 2.08 -4.50
N GLY A 65 14.48 1.36 -5.13
CA GLY A 65 14.29 0.82 -6.49
C GLY A 65 13.17 -0.22 -6.57
N LEU A 66 13.07 -1.12 -5.59
CA LEU A 66 11.99 -2.12 -5.53
C LEU A 66 10.61 -1.46 -5.44
N ARG A 67 10.48 -0.39 -4.63
CA ARG A 67 9.20 0.32 -4.49
C ARG A 67 8.74 0.92 -5.82
N GLU A 68 9.65 1.50 -6.59
CA GLU A 68 9.33 2.05 -7.92
C GLU A 68 8.86 0.94 -8.87
N LEU A 69 9.58 -0.17 -8.96
CA LEU A 69 9.23 -1.26 -9.85
C LEU A 69 7.92 -1.95 -9.46
N VAL A 70 7.69 -2.18 -8.17
CA VAL A 70 6.43 -2.73 -7.65
C VAL A 70 5.27 -1.78 -7.93
N TRP A 71 5.49 -0.48 -7.81
CA TRP A 71 4.48 0.52 -8.17
C TRP A 71 4.12 0.47 -9.65
N ASN A 72 5.12 0.43 -10.54
CA ASN A 72 4.92 0.33 -11.97
C ASN A 72 4.17 -0.95 -12.37
N GLU A 73 4.47 -2.06 -11.71
CA GLU A 73 3.78 -3.33 -11.93
C GLU A 73 2.33 -3.30 -11.41
N TYR A 74 2.07 -2.65 -10.28
CA TYR A 74 0.72 -2.39 -9.78
C TYR A 74 -0.12 -1.52 -10.73
N LEU A 75 0.48 -0.49 -11.35
CA LEU A 75 -0.23 0.36 -12.30
C LEU A 75 -0.77 -0.43 -13.50
N LYS A 76 -0.09 -1.50 -13.93
CA LYS A 76 -0.59 -2.40 -14.98
C LYS A 76 -1.87 -3.13 -14.53
N ASP A 77 -1.89 -3.62 -13.30
CA ASP A 77 -3.08 -4.24 -12.70
C ASP A 77 -4.22 -3.23 -12.59
N GLU A 78 -3.93 -2.00 -12.16
CA GLU A 78 -4.93 -0.95 -11.99
C GLU A 78 -5.55 -0.52 -13.33
N VAL A 79 -4.74 -0.40 -14.40
CA VAL A 79 -5.24 -0.14 -15.76
C VAL A 79 -6.18 -1.27 -16.20
N LYS A 80 -5.76 -2.53 -16.07
CA LYS A 80 -6.58 -3.69 -16.43
C LYS A 80 -7.88 -3.72 -15.63
N PHE A 81 -7.79 -3.50 -14.32
CA PHE A 81 -8.93 -3.40 -13.42
C PHE A 81 -9.91 -2.31 -13.88
N ASN A 82 -9.44 -1.10 -14.18
CA ASN A 82 -10.30 0.00 -14.60
C ASN A 82 -11.00 -0.28 -15.93
N VAL A 83 -10.28 -0.85 -16.90
CA VAL A 83 -10.86 -1.24 -18.20
C VAL A 83 -12.02 -2.21 -18.00
N ILE A 84 -11.79 -3.30 -17.26
CA ILE A 84 -12.84 -4.30 -17.00
C ILE A 84 -13.98 -3.71 -16.18
N LEU A 85 -13.68 -2.93 -15.14
CA LEU A 85 -14.73 -2.33 -14.30
C LEU A 85 -15.65 -1.40 -15.10
N MET A 86 -15.10 -0.60 -16.02
CA MET A 86 -15.89 0.28 -16.89
C MET A 86 -16.77 -0.52 -17.86
N GLN A 87 -16.30 -1.69 -18.32
CA GLN A 87 -17.10 -2.62 -19.12
C GLN A 87 -18.23 -3.26 -18.28
N GLU A 88 -17.94 -3.72 -17.07
CA GLU A 88 -18.96 -4.35 -16.21
C GLU A 88 -19.99 -3.35 -15.66
N LEU A 89 -19.64 -2.06 -15.62
CA LEU A 89 -20.49 -0.99 -15.09
C LEU A 89 -21.85 -0.95 -15.78
N HIS A 90 -21.87 -0.95 -17.12
CA HIS A 90 -23.12 -0.92 -17.89
C HIS A 90 -23.81 -2.28 -17.95
N ALA A 91 -23.09 -3.39 -17.76
CA ALA A 91 -23.69 -4.72 -17.68
C ALA A 91 -24.44 -4.91 -16.35
N THR A 92 -24.00 -4.26 -15.28
CA THR A 92 -24.47 -4.50 -13.92
C THR A 92 -25.44 -3.43 -13.41
N LEU A 93 -25.23 -2.16 -13.74
CA LEU A 93 -25.99 -1.03 -13.19
C LEU A 93 -26.96 -0.46 -14.23
N LYS A 94 -28.19 -0.18 -13.79
CA LYS A 94 -29.30 0.30 -14.61
C LYS A 94 -29.02 1.67 -15.19
N THR A 95 -28.50 2.63 -14.41
CA THR A 95 -28.33 4.00 -14.90
C THR A 95 -27.25 4.09 -15.99
N PRO A 96 -26.02 3.56 -15.79
CA PRO A 96 -25.03 3.51 -16.86
C PRO A 96 -25.52 2.73 -18.09
N LYS A 97 -26.24 1.61 -17.90
CA LYS A 97 -26.86 0.86 -18.99
C LYS A 97 -27.82 1.72 -19.81
N TYR A 98 -28.77 2.37 -19.14
CA TYR A 98 -29.78 3.21 -19.77
C TYR A 98 -29.16 4.39 -20.52
N ILE A 99 -28.14 5.03 -19.95
CA ILE A 99 -27.41 6.12 -20.63
C ILE A 99 -26.74 5.61 -21.91
N LEU A 100 -26.07 4.46 -21.85
CA LEU A 100 -25.41 3.89 -23.03
C LEU A 100 -26.43 3.53 -24.12
N GLU A 101 -27.54 2.90 -23.75
CA GLU A 101 -28.62 2.53 -24.68
C GLU A 101 -29.24 3.75 -25.38
N LEU A 102 -29.35 4.90 -24.69
CA LEU A 102 -29.84 6.15 -25.29
C LEU A 102 -28.83 6.83 -26.24
N LEU A 103 -27.54 6.60 -26.04
CA LEU A 103 -26.48 7.22 -26.84
C LEU A 103 -26.12 6.41 -28.08
N ILE A 104 -26.43 5.11 -28.11
CA ILE A 104 -26.17 4.26 -29.28
C ILE A 104 -27.14 4.64 -30.41
N ASP A 105 -26.59 5.06 -31.55
CA ASP A 105 -27.30 5.19 -32.82
C ASP A 105 -26.94 3.99 -33.71
N GLU A 106 -27.95 3.23 -34.15
CA GLU A 106 -27.76 2.06 -35.02
C GLU A 106 -27.03 2.43 -36.33
N LYS A 107 -27.14 3.68 -36.77
CA LYS A 107 -26.45 4.18 -37.99
C LYS A 107 -24.94 4.28 -37.84
N ILE A 108 -24.40 4.14 -36.62
CA ILE A 108 -22.95 4.20 -36.40
C ILE A 108 -22.18 3.15 -37.20
N THR A 109 -22.83 2.01 -37.52
CA THR A 109 -22.22 0.93 -38.31
C THR A 109 -22.14 1.22 -39.81
N GLU A 110 -22.83 2.26 -40.28
CA GLU A 110 -22.92 2.64 -41.70
C GLU A 110 -21.96 3.79 -42.07
N LEU A 111 -21.27 4.37 -41.07
CA LEU A 111 -20.40 5.53 -41.23
C LEU A 111 -19.06 5.15 -41.89
N ASN A 112 -18.49 6.08 -42.68
CA ASN A 112 -17.12 5.95 -43.13
C ASN A 112 -16.12 6.17 -41.98
N GLU A 113 -14.85 5.81 -42.15
CA GLU A 113 -13.83 5.85 -41.09
C GLU A 113 -13.73 7.21 -40.38
N LYS A 114 -13.76 8.31 -41.12
CA LYS A 114 -13.62 9.67 -40.56
C LYS A 114 -14.84 10.07 -39.74
N GLU A 115 -16.03 9.73 -40.23
CA GLU A 115 -17.30 9.97 -39.52
C GLU A 115 -17.43 9.07 -38.30
N LEU A 116 -17.08 7.80 -38.43
CA LEU A 116 -17.06 6.83 -37.33
C LEU A 116 -16.15 7.29 -36.19
N LEU A 117 -14.93 7.74 -36.50
CA LEU A 117 -14.01 8.26 -35.48
C LEU A 117 -14.58 9.49 -34.76
N LYS A 118 -15.29 10.37 -35.48
CA LYS A 118 -15.94 11.54 -34.88
C LYS A 118 -17.08 11.11 -33.95
N GLU A 119 -17.90 10.17 -34.38
CA GLU A 119 -19.05 9.69 -33.62
C GLU A 119 -18.61 8.92 -32.36
N VAL A 120 -17.63 8.02 -32.48
CA VAL A 120 -17.05 7.31 -31.33
C VAL A 120 -16.48 8.28 -30.30
N ARG A 121 -15.78 9.33 -30.73
CA ARG A 121 -15.28 10.37 -29.81
C ARG A 121 -16.43 11.07 -29.08
N SER A 122 -17.50 11.40 -29.80
CA SER A 122 -18.67 12.04 -29.20
C SER A 122 -19.37 11.12 -28.21
N LEU A 123 -19.59 9.86 -28.58
CA LEU A 123 -20.18 8.82 -27.73
C LEU A 123 -19.38 8.63 -26.44
N CYS A 124 -18.06 8.46 -26.55
CA CYS A 124 -17.20 8.30 -25.38
C CYS A 124 -17.25 9.53 -24.46
N GLY A 125 -17.23 10.74 -25.03
CA GLY A 125 -17.31 11.99 -24.27
C GLY A 125 -18.64 12.16 -23.55
N GLU A 126 -19.75 11.98 -24.26
CA GLU A 126 -21.11 12.05 -23.69
C GLU A 126 -21.31 11.00 -22.61
N TYR A 127 -20.92 9.75 -22.86
CA TYR A 127 -21.06 8.68 -21.88
C TYR A 127 -20.25 9.00 -20.63
N ALA A 128 -18.94 9.26 -20.76
CA ALA A 128 -18.06 9.54 -19.63
C ALA A 128 -18.51 10.77 -18.83
N GLY A 129 -18.97 11.82 -19.50
CA GLY A 129 -19.50 13.02 -18.85
C GLY A 129 -20.79 12.73 -18.06
N ARG A 130 -21.69 11.91 -18.60
CA ARG A 130 -22.96 11.59 -17.95
C ARG A 130 -22.79 10.63 -16.78
N ILE A 131 -21.89 9.66 -16.86
CA ILE A 131 -21.62 8.73 -15.75
C ILE A 131 -20.52 9.23 -14.80
N PHE A 132 -20.17 10.52 -14.86
CA PHE A 132 -19.05 11.07 -14.09
C PHE A 132 -19.12 10.78 -12.57
N PRO A 133 -20.28 10.80 -11.89
CA PRO A 133 -20.36 10.40 -10.48
C PRO A 133 -19.82 8.98 -10.22
N TYR A 134 -20.04 8.04 -11.14
CA TYR A 134 -19.48 6.68 -11.06
C TYR A 134 -17.96 6.68 -11.24
N ILE A 135 -17.46 7.40 -12.24
CA ILE A 135 -16.01 7.54 -12.51
C ILE A 135 -15.30 8.17 -11.30
N TYR A 136 -15.93 9.17 -10.68
CA TYR A 136 -15.42 9.81 -9.47
C TYR A 136 -15.32 8.83 -8.31
N LYS A 137 -16.38 8.03 -8.05
CA LYS A 137 -16.36 7.01 -7.00
C LYS A 137 -15.30 5.92 -7.26
N ILE A 138 -15.09 5.52 -8.51
CA ILE A 138 -13.99 4.61 -8.90
C ILE A 138 -12.63 5.24 -8.59
N SER A 139 -12.44 6.51 -8.96
CA SER A 139 -11.19 7.24 -8.74
C SER A 139 -10.87 7.40 -7.24
N LEU A 140 -11.90 7.67 -6.42
CA LEU A 140 -11.78 7.70 -4.96
C LEU A 140 -11.43 6.32 -4.39
N SER A 141 -12.09 5.26 -4.88
CA SER A 141 -11.77 3.87 -4.50
C SER A 141 -10.32 3.50 -4.85
N ASN A 142 -9.83 3.90 -6.03
CA ASN A 142 -8.45 3.69 -6.44
C ASN A 142 -7.47 4.46 -5.54
N THR A 143 -7.76 5.71 -5.21
CA THR A 143 -6.94 6.51 -4.28
C THR A 143 -6.82 5.85 -2.91
N ASN A 144 -7.93 5.39 -2.34
CA ASN A 144 -7.93 4.69 -1.06
C ASN A 144 -7.19 3.34 -1.14
N SER A 145 -7.38 2.59 -2.22
CA SER A 145 -6.62 1.37 -2.51
C SER A 145 -5.12 1.63 -2.57
N ARG A 146 -4.68 2.64 -3.34
CA ARG A 146 -3.26 3.03 -3.47
C ARG A 146 -2.64 3.35 -2.10
N ARG A 147 -3.33 4.12 -1.25
CA ARG A 147 -2.86 4.43 0.12
C ARG A 147 -2.67 3.17 0.97
N SER A 148 -3.66 2.29 0.98
CA SER A 148 -3.56 1.02 1.71
C SER A 148 -2.45 0.12 1.17
N ARG A 149 -2.29 0.08 -0.16
CA ARG A 149 -1.31 -0.77 -0.83
C ARG A 149 0.11 -0.26 -0.66
N ALA A 150 0.33 1.05 -0.65
CA ALA A 150 1.66 1.61 -0.39
C ALA A 150 2.23 1.11 0.94
N GLY A 151 1.42 1.10 2.01
CA GLY A 151 1.78 0.52 3.30
C GLY A 151 2.06 -0.99 3.20
N LYS A 152 1.11 -1.75 2.66
CA LYS A 152 1.26 -3.22 2.53
C LYS A 152 2.42 -3.65 1.64
N THR A 153 2.72 -2.90 0.60
CA THR A 153 3.89 -3.13 -0.25
C THR A 153 5.17 -2.90 0.52
N PHE A 154 5.26 -1.83 1.31
CA PHE A 154 6.43 -1.59 2.13
C PHE A 154 6.62 -2.71 3.16
N GLU A 155 5.56 -3.13 3.84
CA GLU A 155 5.60 -4.32 4.72
C GLU A 155 6.10 -5.58 4.00
N SER A 156 5.51 -5.90 2.83
CA SER A 156 5.92 -7.06 2.03
C SER A 156 7.38 -7.02 1.59
N ILE A 157 7.92 -5.83 1.28
CA ILE A 157 9.34 -5.67 0.94
C ILE A 157 10.20 -6.00 2.16
N ILE A 158 9.89 -5.44 3.33
CA ILE A 158 10.67 -5.69 4.56
C ILE A 158 10.60 -7.17 4.96
N TYR A 159 9.41 -7.80 4.92
CA TYR A 159 9.28 -9.23 5.20
C TYR A 159 10.07 -10.09 4.21
N LYS A 160 10.15 -9.68 2.94
CA LYS A 160 10.98 -10.38 1.95
C LYS A 160 12.47 -10.26 2.29
N ILE A 161 12.91 -9.08 2.74
CA ILE A 161 14.29 -8.85 3.20
C ILE A 161 14.60 -9.72 4.42
N TYR A 162 13.73 -9.75 5.44
CA TYR A 162 13.89 -10.65 6.58
C TYR A 162 14.04 -12.12 6.14
N GLY A 163 13.20 -12.58 5.22
CA GLY A 163 13.30 -13.93 4.67
C GLY A 163 14.58 -14.19 3.87
N ILE A 164 15.12 -13.20 3.17
CA ILE A 164 16.40 -13.29 2.43
C ILE A 164 17.58 -13.39 3.39
N LEU A 165 17.53 -12.64 4.49
CA LEU A 165 18.56 -12.63 5.53
C LEU A 165 18.37 -13.74 6.58
N GLU A 166 17.38 -14.62 6.37
CA GLU A 166 17.06 -15.75 7.24
C GLU A 166 16.73 -15.34 8.68
N TYR A 167 16.19 -14.13 8.88
CA TYR A 167 15.73 -13.67 10.18
C TYR A 167 14.36 -14.24 10.51
N ASP A 168 14.26 -14.90 11.66
CA ASP A 168 12.99 -15.25 12.24
C ASP A 168 12.21 -13.99 12.63
N PHE A 169 10.94 -13.99 12.27
CA PHE A 169 10.01 -12.94 12.68
C PHE A 169 8.58 -13.50 12.75
N ASP A 170 7.80 -12.89 13.62
CA ASP A 170 6.35 -13.05 13.66
C ASP A 170 5.66 -11.77 13.18
N SER A 171 4.71 -11.93 12.27
CA SER A 171 3.83 -10.86 11.81
C SER A 171 2.38 -11.22 12.07
N GLN A 172 1.50 -10.21 12.04
CA GLN A 172 0.06 -10.44 12.22
C GLN A 172 -0.53 -11.41 11.18
N SER A 173 0.03 -11.46 9.97
CA SER A 173 -0.40 -12.39 8.92
C SER A 173 0.09 -13.82 9.18
N LYS A 174 1.28 -14.00 9.78
CA LYS A 174 1.88 -15.30 10.08
C LYS A 174 1.26 -15.97 11.31
N VAL A 175 1.06 -15.22 12.40
CA VAL A 175 0.65 -15.77 13.71
C VAL A 175 -0.81 -15.48 14.06
N GLY A 176 -1.45 -14.57 13.31
CA GLY A 176 -2.85 -14.20 13.49
C GLY A 176 -3.07 -13.15 14.59
N ARG A 177 -3.98 -12.21 14.32
CA ARG A 177 -4.23 -11.03 15.18
C ARG A 177 -4.62 -11.35 16.63
N LYS A 178 -5.25 -12.51 16.88
CA LYS A 178 -5.73 -12.89 18.22
C LYS A 178 -4.57 -13.06 19.20
N ILE A 179 -3.42 -13.57 18.75
CA ILE A 179 -2.24 -13.77 19.59
C ILE A 179 -1.62 -12.42 19.94
N PHE A 180 -1.44 -11.53 18.96
CA PHE A 180 -1.00 -10.15 19.21
C PHE A 180 -1.89 -9.42 20.22
N THR A 181 -3.21 -9.51 20.05
CA THR A 181 -4.17 -8.86 20.96
C THR A 181 -4.07 -9.42 22.39
N LYS A 182 -3.88 -10.74 22.54
CA LYS A 182 -3.69 -11.38 23.86
C LYS A 182 -2.45 -10.88 24.57
N LEU A 183 -1.41 -10.51 23.83
CA LEU A 183 -0.15 -9.95 24.35
C LEU A 183 -0.24 -8.46 24.69
N GLY A 184 -1.41 -7.85 24.50
CA GLY A 184 -1.60 -6.41 24.63
C GLY A 184 -1.06 -5.61 23.42
N LEU A 185 -0.43 -6.27 22.45
CA LEU A 185 0.10 -5.66 21.25
C LEU A 185 -1.05 -5.21 20.34
N GLY A 186 -1.08 -3.92 20.05
CA GLY A 186 -2.11 -3.31 19.24
C GLY A 186 -1.94 -3.62 17.75
N LYS A 187 -2.91 -3.15 16.97
CA LYS A 187 -2.96 -3.34 15.51
C LYS A 187 -1.78 -2.68 14.76
N LYS A 188 -0.97 -1.86 15.45
CA LYS A 188 0.11 -1.06 14.88
C LYS A 188 1.47 -1.77 14.87
N VAL A 189 1.60 -2.92 15.54
CA VAL A 189 2.81 -3.75 15.46
C VAL A 189 2.73 -4.63 14.23
N ASP A 190 3.69 -4.47 13.33
CA ASP A 190 3.77 -5.19 12.06
C ASP A 190 4.64 -6.45 12.18
N SER A 191 5.77 -6.34 12.87
CA SER A 191 6.70 -7.46 13.12
C SER A 191 7.20 -7.53 14.57
N ILE A 192 7.57 -8.74 14.99
CA ILE A 192 8.33 -9.01 16.21
C ILE A 192 9.49 -9.94 15.84
N LEU A 193 10.72 -9.56 16.19
CA LEU A 193 11.90 -10.39 15.98
C LEU A 193 12.54 -10.80 17.33
N PRO A 194 12.97 -12.06 17.49
CA PRO A 194 12.82 -13.14 16.51
C PRO A 194 11.40 -13.71 16.42
N ASN A 195 10.66 -13.72 17.52
CA ASN A 195 9.31 -14.27 17.56
C ASN A 195 8.56 -13.83 18.83
N ILE A 196 7.27 -14.14 18.86
CA ILE A 196 6.36 -13.82 19.97
C ILE A 196 6.74 -14.54 21.27
N SER A 197 7.24 -15.78 21.19
CA SER A 197 7.65 -16.54 22.39
C SER A 197 8.80 -15.84 23.11
N CYS A 198 9.79 -15.36 22.37
CA CYS A 198 10.88 -14.54 22.89
C CYS A 198 10.37 -13.23 23.49
N TYR A 199 9.35 -12.60 22.88
CA TYR A 199 8.73 -11.38 23.41
C TYR A 199 8.03 -11.62 24.75
N GLU A 200 7.30 -12.73 24.88
CA GLU A 200 6.66 -13.13 26.15
C GLU A 200 7.70 -13.37 27.26
N GLN A 201 8.83 -13.99 26.92
CA GLN A 201 9.91 -14.28 27.87
C GLN A 201 10.69 -13.03 28.28
N ARG A 202 11.10 -12.20 27.31
CA ARG A 202 11.94 -11.02 27.56
C ARG A 202 11.77 -9.93 26.50
N ARG A 203 10.76 -9.07 26.70
CA ARG A 203 10.41 -7.93 25.82
C ARG A 203 11.56 -7.01 25.44
N ASN A 204 12.51 -6.76 26.35
CA ASN A 204 13.66 -5.87 26.10
C ASN A 204 14.81 -6.54 25.33
N LYS A 205 14.62 -7.81 24.92
CA LYS A 205 15.52 -8.57 24.05
C LYS A 205 14.79 -9.01 22.79
N THR A 206 13.83 -8.22 22.33
CA THR A 206 13.12 -8.43 21.07
C THR A 206 12.96 -7.11 20.36
N ILE A 207 12.89 -7.15 19.04
CA ILE A 207 12.61 -5.98 18.22
C ILE A 207 11.14 -5.97 17.89
N ILE A 208 10.50 -4.82 18.07
CA ILE A 208 9.10 -4.59 17.72
C ILE A 208 9.09 -3.60 16.57
N GLY A 209 8.73 -4.07 15.38
CA GLY A 209 8.70 -3.29 14.17
C GLY A 209 7.31 -2.73 13.88
N THR A 210 7.24 -1.46 13.53
CA THR A 210 6.08 -0.82 12.90
C THR A 210 6.53 -0.13 11.63
N MET A 211 5.72 -0.15 10.58
CA MET A 211 6.13 0.28 9.25
C MET A 211 5.18 1.36 8.72
N LYS A 212 5.73 2.53 8.38
CA LYS A 212 4.96 3.63 7.80
C LYS A 212 5.69 4.18 6.59
N THR A 213 4.97 4.33 5.47
CA THR A 213 5.59 4.94 4.26
C THR A 213 5.82 6.44 4.40
N SER A 214 4.97 7.13 5.14
CA SER A 214 5.14 8.54 5.49
C SER A 214 4.73 8.74 6.94
N LEU A 215 5.44 9.59 7.65
CA LEU A 215 5.19 9.84 9.06
C LEU A 215 4.09 10.89 9.24
N ARG A 216 4.28 12.08 8.67
CA ARG A 216 3.45 13.27 8.97
C ARG A 216 3.19 13.39 10.48
N GLU A 217 1.95 13.53 10.92
CA GLU A 217 1.51 13.44 12.33
C GLU A 217 1.28 11.99 12.80
N ARG A 218 1.22 11.02 11.88
CA ARG A 218 0.80 9.63 12.15
C ARG A 218 1.82 8.81 12.93
N TRP A 219 3.03 9.31 13.18
CA TRP A 219 3.97 8.68 14.09
C TRP A 219 3.48 8.76 15.55
N GLN A 220 2.63 9.74 15.88
CA GLN A 220 2.04 9.89 17.22
C GLN A 220 1.21 8.66 17.61
N GLU A 221 0.58 7.99 16.63
CA GLU A 221 -0.11 6.71 16.85
C GLU A 221 0.81 5.60 17.41
N VAL A 222 2.11 5.68 17.13
CA VAL A 222 3.13 4.75 17.65
C VAL A 222 3.48 5.11 19.08
N ALA A 223 3.61 6.41 19.38
CA ALA A 223 3.84 6.89 20.73
C ALA A 223 2.68 6.51 21.67
N GLU A 224 1.43 6.71 21.23
CA GLU A 224 0.24 6.27 21.96
C GLU A 224 0.25 4.76 22.23
N GLU A 225 0.72 3.96 21.27
CA GLU A 225 0.81 2.51 21.40
C GLU A 225 1.86 2.10 22.45
N ILE A 226 3.03 2.74 22.47
CA ILE A 226 4.07 2.54 23.49
C ILE A 226 3.51 2.86 24.87
N GLU A 227 2.86 4.02 25.02
CA GLU A 227 2.31 4.47 26.29
C GLU A 227 1.21 3.55 26.83
N ARG A 228 0.35 3.06 25.93
CA ARG A 228 -0.77 2.15 26.23
C ARG A 228 -0.29 0.75 26.62
N THR A 229 0.72 0.22 25.94
CA THR A 229 1.18 -1.18 26.11
C THR A 229 2.38 -1.34 27.03
N LYS A 230 3.03 -0.24 27.41
CA LYS A 230 4.29 -0.21 28.16
C LYS A 230 5.38 -1.04 27.46
N ILE A 231 5.36 -1.02 26.14
CA ILE A 231 6.47 -1.52 25.32
C ILE A 231 7.70 -0.64 25.62
N PRO A 232 8.90 -1.23 25.83
CA PRO A 232 10.09 -0.42 26.11
C PRO A 232 10.45 0.54 24.97
N GLU A 233 10.41 0.03 23.74
CA GLU A 233 10.87 0.73 22.54
C GLU A 233 10.22 0.11 21.30
N ILE A 234 9.97 0.93 20.27
CA ILE A 234 9.52 0.47 18.95
C ILE A 234 10.47 0.96 17.86
N HIS A 235 10.79 0.06 16.93
CA HIS A 235 11.47 0.39 15.69
C HIS A 235 10.42 0.80 14.64
N LEU A 236 10.38 2.09 14.32
CA LEU A 236 9.52 2.68 13.30
C LEU A 236 10.28 2.75 11.98
N LEU A 237 10.06 1.75 11.13
CA LEU A 237 10.61 1.69 9.78
C LEU A 237 9.84 2.64 8.88
N THR A 238 10.57 3.47 8.14
CA THR A 238 9.98 4.47 7.26
C THR A 238 10.80 4.73 6.01
N VAL A 239 10.10 5.08 4.94
CA VAL A 239 10.68 5.57 3.67
C VAL A 239 10.35 7.05 3.47
N ASP A 240 10.00 7.74 4.55
CA ASP A 240 9.84 9.19 4.60
C ASP A 240 11.22 9.84 4.65
N GLU A 241 11.50 10.70 3.68
CA GLU A 241 12.76 11.43 3.59
C GLU A 241 12.67 12.78 4.30
N ASP A 242 11.47 13.24 4.69
CA ASP A 242 11.24 14.51 5.37
C ASP A 242 11.09 14.35 6.89
N ILE A 243 12.22 14.09 7.53
CA ILE A 243 12.35 13.97 8.98
C ILE A 243 13.14 15.17 9.52
N SER A 244 12.45 16.10 10.18
CA SER A 244 13.11 17.21 10.84
C SER A 244 13.75 16.79 12.16
N LYS A 245 14.80 17.50 12.59
CA LYS A 245 15.47 17.26 13.89
C LYS A 245 14.51 17.34 15.08
N ASN A 246 13.54 18.27 15.05
CA ASN A 246 12.53 18.38 16.10
C ASN A 246 11.65 17.13 16.16
N LYS A 247 11.17 16.65 14.99
CA LYS A 247 10.36 15.42 14.91
C LYS A 247 11.17 14.20 15.38
N ALA A 248 12.44 14.11 15.00
CA ALA A 248 13.36 13.07 15.47
C ALA A 248 13.52 13.10 17.00
N GLN A 249 13.67 14.28 17.59
CA GLN A 249 13.79 14.44 19.05
C GLN A 249 12.49 14.08 19.78
N GLU A 250 11.34 14.48 19.25
CA GLU A 250 10.03 14.09 19.81
C GLU A 250 9.87 12.56 19.79
N MET A 251 10.19 11.91 18.67
CA MET A 251 10.17 10.44 18.57
C MET A 251 11.15 9.79 19.57
N ALA A 252 12.33 10.36 19.78
CA ALA A 252 13.29 9.88 20.78
C ALA A 252 12.70 9.91 22.19
N ASN A 253 11.99 10.99 22.55
CA ASN A 253 11.37 11.15 23.88
C ASN A 253 10.27 10.11 24.15
N HIS A 254 9.71 9.50 23.11
CA HIS A 254 8.71 8.43 23.20
C HIS A 254 9.30 7.03 23.02
N ASN A 255 10.62 6.85 23.09
CA ASN A 255 11.31 5.57 22.86
C ASN A 255 11.00 4.97 21.47
N ILE A 256 11.01 5.82 20.44
CA ILE A 256 10.89 5.39 19.06
C ILE A 256 12.27 5.50 18.40
N ILE A 257 12.80 4.36 17.98
CA ILE A 257 13.93 4.28 17.04
C ILE A 257 13.37 4.33 15.63
N VAL A 258 13.75 5.33 14.86
CA VAL A 258 13.36 5.44 13.45
C VAL A 258 14.40 4.73 12.61
N VAL A 259 13.93 3.82 11.77
CA VAL A 259 14.76 3.16 10.76
C VAL A 259 14.40 3.79 9.41
N ALA A 260 15.35 4.49 8.80
CA ALA A 260 15.16 5.23 7.56
C ALA A 260 16.20 4.83 6.50
N TYR A 261 16.12 5.43 5.32
CA TYR A 261 17.20 5.28 4.34
C TYR A 261 18.54 5.78 4.89
N ASP A 262 19.63 5.15 4.47
CA ASP A 262 21.01 5.52 4.82
C ASP A 262 21.27 7.03 4.62
N TRP A 263 20.92 7.58 3.45
CA TRP A 263 21.12 9.01 3.16
C TRP A 263 20.25 9.95 4.01
N VAL A 264 19.17 9.45 4.63
CA VAL A 264 18.35 10.22 5.58
C VAL A 264 18.96 10.15 6.96
N ALA A 265 19.28 8.95 7.46
CA ALA A 265 19.87 8.74 8.78
C ALA A 265 21.23 9.44 8.91
N ASN A 266 22.05 9.37 7.86
CA ASN A 266 23.38 9.96 7.80
C ASN A 266 23.40 11.39 7.21
N SER A 267 22.24 12.04 7.09
CA SER A 267 22.16 13.45 6.71
C SER A 267 22.76 14.36 7.79
N GLU A 268 23.25 15.54 7.40
CA GLU A 268 23.89 16.50 8.31
C GLU A 268 23.00 16.87 9.51
N SER A 269 21.68 16.95 9.30
CA SER A 269 20.72 17.34 10.33
C SER A 269 20.39 16.22 11.32
N LEU A 270 20.55 14.95 10.93
CA LEU A 270 20.12 13.78 11.71
C LEU A 270 21.24 12.86 12.16
N THR A 271 22.44 12.91 11.57
CA THR A 271 23.57 12.00 11.91
C THR A 271 23.95 12.02 13.40
N SER A 272 23.70 13.12 14.11
CA SER A 272 23.93 13.23 15.56
C SER A 272 22.84 12.59 16.44
N MET A 273 21.70 12.20 15.85
CA MET A 273 20.52 11.69 16.55
C MET A 273 20.61 10.17 16.69
N LYS A 274 20.84 9.68 17.92
CA LYS A 274 21.03 8.24 18.20
C LYS A 274 19.79 7.38 17.95
N ASN A 275 18.60 7.97 17.91
CA ASN A 275 17.36 7.26 17.67
C ASN A 275 16.99 7.19 16.18
N ILE A 276 17.85 7.68 15.28
CA ILE A 276 17.66 7.55 13.83
C ILE A 276 18.77 6.63 13.33
N ILE A 277 18.41 5.49 12.77
CA ILE A 277 19.34 4.52 12.20
C ILE A 277 18.99 4.22 10.75
N SER A 278 19.97 3.77 9.98
CA SER A 278 19.74 3.33 8.61
C SER A 278 19.07 1.95 8.56
N PHE A 279 18.48 1.59 7.42
CA PHE A 279 18.04 0.21 7.18
C PHE A 279 19.20 -0.78 7.28
N GLU A 280 20.39 -0.35 6.87
CA GLU A 280 21.64 -1.10 6.94
C GLU A 280 22.00 -1.42 8.40
N ASP A 281 22.10 -0.40 9.26
CA ASP A 281 22.40 -0.59 10.69
C ASP A 281 21.33 -1.46 11.36
N TYR A 282 20.06 -1.22 11.03
CA TYR A 282 18.95 -2.00 11.59
C TYR A 282 19.06 -3.50 11.23
N LEU A 283 19.35 -3.81 9.96
CA LEU A 283 19.38 -5.18 9.47
C LEU A 283 20.68 -5.90 9.82
N PHE A 284 21.83 -5.22 9.80
CA PHE A 284 23.14 -5.88 9.93
C PHE A 284 23.82 -5.69 11.28
N GLU A 285 23.35 -4.77 12.13
CA GLU A 285 23.90 -4.54 13.47
C GLU A 285 22.85 -4.80 14.57
N GLU A 286 21.71 -4.11 14.53
CA GLU A 286 20.70 -4.18 15.59
C GLU A 286 20.01 -5.55 15.68
N ILE A 287 19.48 -6.06 14.57
CA ILE A 287 18.83 -7.38 14.55
C ILE A 287 19.83 -8.48 14.97
N PRO A 288 21.02 -8.62 14.37
CA PRO A 288 21.99 -9.64 14.78
C PRO A 288 22.42 -9.56 16.25
N SER A 289 22.54 -8.34 16.80
CA SER A 289 22.84 -8.14 18.23
C SER A 289 21.76 -8.75 19.14
N ILE A 290 20.49 -8.60 18.77
CA ILE A 290 19.36 -9.20 19.48
C ILE A 290 19.29 -10.71 19.28
N LEU A 291 19.49 -11.21 18.06
CA LEU A 291 19.46 -12.66 17.76
C LEU A 291 20.58 -13.41 18.50
N LYS A 292 21.77 -12.81 18.60
CA LYS A 292 22.89 -13.35 19.38
C LYS A 292 22.54 -13.60 20.85
N PHE A 293 21.67 -12.78 21.45
CA PHE A 293 21.21 -13.01 22.82
C PHE A 293 20.40 -14.31 22.96
N TRP A 294 19.64 -14.69 21.94
CA TRP A 294 18.83 -15.91 21.92
C TRP A 294 19.58 -17.15 21.43
N GLY A 295 20.85 -16.99 21.02
CA GLY A 295 21.64 -18.08 20.43
C GLY A 295 21.23 -18.43 19.00
N GLU A 296 20.45 -17.56 18.36
CA GLU A 296 20.10 -17.63 16.95
C GLU A 296 21.25 -17.00 16.13
N LYS A 297 21.54 -17.57 14.95
CA LYS A 297 22.68 -17.17 14.11
C LYS A 297 22.40 -15.86 13.36
#